data_AF-F2RLW7-F1
#
_entry.id   AF-F2RLW7-F1
#
_cell.length_a   1.000
_cell.length_b   1.000
_cell.length_c   1.000
_cell.angle_alpha   90.00
_cell.angle_beta   90.00
_cell.angle_gamma   90.00
#
_symmetry.space_group_name_H-M   'P 1'
#
loop_
_entity.id
_entity.type
_entity.pdbx_description
1 polymer ?
#
loop_
_entity_poly.entity_id
_entity_poly.type
_entity_poly.pdbx_seq_one_letter_code
_entity_poly.pdbx_strand_id
1 'polypeptide(L)'
;MSAEPTFYRLPVEPDAGLPQVFRCPVGGTTYDFALYANFDSGEDDPPEMLYDLTSWSRAPQPIDPEQQPVPPGHLVLKVTAPGPDGPRVLLQRKLVPEPDLVHEAGPLAVKLVEATVARGNLNGAGHYGSRIVIGVARRWE
;
A
#
# COMPACT_ATOMS: atom_id res chain seq x y z
N MET A 1 19.33 12.00 -19.15
CA MET A 1 18.78 10.69 -18.75
C MET A 1 18.67 10.73 -17.24
N SER A 2 17.47 10.90 -16.69
CA SER A 2 17.30 10.81 -15.23
C SER A 2 17.44 9.34 -14.85
N ALA A 3 18.26 9.04 -13.84
CA ALA A 3 18.35 7.70 -13.28
C ALA A 3 16.98 7.27 -12.75
N GLU A 4 16.64 5.98 -12.88
CA GLU A 4 15.43 5.46 -12.25
C GLU A 4 15.51 5.65 -10.73
N PRO A 5 14.45 6.16 -10.08
CA PRO A 5 14.46 6.38 -8.65
C PRO A 5 14.64 5.04 -7.91
N THR A 6 15.58 5.00 -6.96
CA THR A 6 15.78 3.83 -6.09
C THR A 6 14.67 3.79 -5.05
N PHE A 7 13.87 2.72 -5.07
CA PHE A 7 12.79 2.51 -4.11
C PHE A 7 13.27 1.79 -2.85
N TYR A 8 12.91 2.35 -1.70
CA TYR A 8 13.11 1.75 -0.38
C TYR A 8 11.80 1.17 0.14
N ARG A 9 11.87 0.07 0.89
CA ARG A 9 10.67 -0.55 1.48
C ARG A 9 10.18 0.28 2.67
N LEU A 10 8.90 0.66 2.67
CA LEU A 10 8.25 1.23 3.85
C LEU A 10 8.20 0.20 4.99
N PRO A 11 8.32 0.64 6.26
CA PRO A 11 8.36 -0.25 7.43
C PRO A 11 6.96 -0.73 7.83
N VAL A 12 6.24 -1.34 6.88
CA VAL A 12 4.95 -1.98 7.15
C VAL A 12 5.19 -3.27 7.91
N GLU A 13 4.58 -3.41 9.09
CA GLU A 13 4.59 -4.63 9.90
C GLU A 13 3.26 -5.37 9.68
N PRO A 14 3.22 -6.46 8.88
CA PRO A 14 1.97 -7.13 8.57
C PRO A 14 1.30 -7.76 9.80
N ASP A 15 2.08 -8.27 10.75
CA ASP A 15 1.56 -8.94 11.94
C ASP A 15 0.96 -7.95 12.95
N ALA A 16 1.31 -6.67 12.87
CA ALA A 16 0.69 -5.61 13.67
C ALA A 16 -0.76 -5.32 13.24
N GLY A 17 -1.17 -5.80 12.07
CA GLY A 17 -2.51 -5.58 11.53
C GLY A 17 -2.70 -4.27 10.78
N LEU A 18 -3.94 -4.09 10.31
CA LEU A 18 -4.45 -2.85 9.71
C LEU A 18 -5.66 -2.35 10.51
N PRO A 19 -5.87 -1.03 10.66
CA PRO A 19 -5.03 0.05 10.16
C PRO A 19 -3.70 0.16 10.93
N GLN A 20 -2.67 0.70 10.28
CA GLN A 20 -1.39 1.00 10.92
C GLN A 20 -0.88 2.39 10.54
N VAL A 21 -0.20 3.04 11.48
CA VAL A 21 0.44 4.35 11.30
C VAL A 21 1.90 4.24 11.67
N PHE A 22 2.78 4.76 10.82
CA PHE A 22 4.21 4.75 11.06
C PHE A 22 4.89 6.00 10.47
N ARG A 23 6.05 6.33 11.05
CA ARG A 23 6.90 7.44 10.62
C ARG A 23 8.12 6.91 9.91
N CYS A 24 8.46 7.48 8.77
CA CYS A 24 9.64 7.07 8.02
C CYS A 24 10.36 8.29 7.42
N PRO A 25 11.69 8.41 7.61
CA PRO A 25 12.49 9.39 6.89
C PRO A 25 12.64 8.96 5.42
N VAL A 26 12.40 9.90 4.50
CA VAL A 26 12.68 9.71 3.07
C VAL A 26 13.48 10.91 2.59
N GLY A 27 14.76 10.68 2.30
CA GLY A 27 15.74 11.77 2.16
C GLY A 27 15.91 12.52 3.49
N GLY A 28 15.84 13.86 3.43
CA GLY A 28 15.98 14.73 4.61
C GLY A 28 14.68 15.00 5.38
N THR A 29 13.53 14.45 4.96
CA THR A 29 12.22 14.76 5.54
C THR A 29 11.60 13.51 6.16
N THR A 30 11.03 13.64 7.37
CA THR A 30 10.21 12.59 7.99
C THR A 30 8.75 12.77 7.62
N TYR A 31 8.12 11.69 7.18
CA TYR A 31 6.72 11.66 6.78
C TYR A 31 5.92 10.73 7.70
N ASP A 32 4.65 11.07 7.92
CA ASP A 32 3.66 10.22 8.56
C ASP A 32 2.91 9.43 7.49
N PHE A 33 2.88 8.10 7.61
CA PHE A 33 2.13 7.20 6.74
C PHE A 33 1.01 6.55 7.55
N ALA A 34 -0.20 6.55 7.02
CA ALA A 34 -1.30 5.76 7.53
C ALA A 34 -1.78 4.80 6.44
N LEU A 35 -1.77 3.51 6.73
CA LEU A 35 -2.15 2.43 5.84
C LEU A 35 -3.35 1.71 6.42
N TYR A 36 -4.38 1.52 5.60
CA TYR A 36 -5.55 0.74 5.98
C TYR A 36 -6.08 -0.05 4.78
N ALA A 37 -6.82 -1.10 5.09
CA ALA A 37 -7.50 -1.91 4.11
C ALA A 37 -9.00 -1.59 4.12
N ASN A 38 -9.62 -1.62 2.94
CA ASN A 38 -11.06 -1.59 2.80
C ASN A 38 -11.49 -2.83 2.02
N PHE A 39 -12.40 -3.62 2.60
CA PHE A 39 -12.86 -4.90 2.09
C PHE A 39 -14.37 -4.87 1.95
N ASP A 40 -14.88 -5.40 0.84
CA ASP A 40 -16.30 -5.35 0.51
C ASP A 40 -17.06 -6.61 1.02
N SER A 41 -16.35 -7.62 1.52
CA SER A 41 -16.89 -8.90 2.00
C SER A 41 -15.88 -9.68 2.85
N GLY A 42 -16.27 -10.86 3.33
CA GLY A 42 -15.41 -11.79 4.07
C GLY A 42 -15.55 -11.70 5.59
N GLU A 43 -16.65 -11.14 6.11
CA GLU A 43 -16.83 -10.98 7.56
C GLU A 43 -16.75 -12.31 8.32
N ASP A 44 -17.31 -13.38 7.72
CA ASP A 44 -17.37 -14.74 8.25
C ASP A 44 -16.17 -15.63 7.87
N ASP A 45 -15.22 -15.10 7.10
CA ASP A 45 -14.05 -15.89 6.70
C ASP A 45 -13.15 -16.18 7.92
N PRO A 46 -12.49 -17.36 7.95
CA PRO A 46 -11.58 -17.70 9.05
C PRO A 46 -10.39 -16.72 9.08
N PRO A 47 -9.81 -16.41 10.27
CA PRO A 47 -8.68 -15.50 10.43
C PRO A 47 -7.48 -15.77 9.50
N GLU A 48 -7.24 -17.02 9.13
CA GLU A 48 -6.13 -17.45 8.27
C GLU A 48 -6.41 -17.26 6.77
N MET A 49 -7.64 -16.89 6.39
CA MET A 49 -8.00 -16.63 4.98
C MET A 49 -7.14 -15.50 4.43
N LEU A 50 -6.42 -15.76 3.33
CA LEU A 50 -5.52 -14.81 2.69
C LEU A 50 -6.15 -14.20 1.43
N TYR A 51 -6.11 -12.87 1.34
CA TYR A 51 -6.58 -12.12 0.19
C TYR A 51 -5.39 -11.49 -0.54
N ASP A 52 -5.09 -11.93 -1.76
CA ASP A 52 -4.09 -11.30 -2.63
C ASP A 52 -4.71 -10.12 -3.39
N LEU A 53 -4.48 -8.91 -2.87
CA LEU A 53 -4.95 -7.64 -3.42
C LEU A 53 -4.14 -7.18 -4.65
N THR A 54 -3.04 -7.88 -4.95
CA THR A 54 -2.16 -7.63 -6.10
C THR A 54 -2.27 -8.68 -7.19
N SER A 55 -3.06 -9.72 -6.99
CA SER A 55 -3.21 -10.84 -7.94
C SER A 55 -3.48 -10.39 -9.37
N TRP A 56 -4.32 -9.37 -9.55
CA TRP A 56 -4.67 -8.83 -10.86
C TRP A 56 -3.50 -8.16 -11.60
N SER A 57 -2.50 -7.64 -10.89
CA SER A 57 -1.30 -7.01 -11.50
C SER A 57 -0.44 -8.01 -12.27
N ARG A 58 -0.60 -9.30 -11.93
CA ARG A 58 0.15 -10.43 -12.48
C ARG A 58 -0.64 -11.14 -13.59
N ALA A 59 -1.91 -10.80 -13.79
CA ALA A 59 -2.72 -11.42 -14.82
C ALA A 59 -2.27 -10.97 -16.22
N PRO A 60 -2.22 -11.88 -17.20
CA PRO A 60 -1.80 -11.55 -18.56
C PRO A 60 -2.75 -10.52 -19.18
N GLN A 61 -2.18 -9.50 -19.83
CA GLN A 61 -2.92 -8.46 -20.54
C GLN A 61 -2.96 -8.76 -22.05
N PRO A 62 -4.09 -8.48 -22.74
CA PRO A 62 -5.32 -7.92 -22.22
C PRO A 62 -6.18 -8.96 -21.48
N ILE A 63 -6.88 -8.52 -20.44
CA ILE A 63 -7.92 -9.31 -19.76
C ILE A 63 -9.26 -8.89 -20.37
N ASP A 64 -10.12 -9.86 -20.66
CA ASP A 64 -11.52 -9.60 -20.98
C ASP A 64 -12.18 -8.87 -19.79
N PRO A 65 -12.76 -7.66 -19.96
CA PRO A 65 -13.39 -6.92 -18.87
C PRO A 65 -14.42 -7.73 -18.08
N GLU A 66 -15.12 -8.67 -18.71
CA GLU A 66 -16.10 -9.54 -18.03
C GLU A 66 -15.44 -10.61 -17.16
N GLN A 67 -14.17 -10.93 -17.45
CA GLN A 67 -13.36 -11.88 -16.69
C GLN A 67 -12.40 -11.18 -15.73
N GLN A 68 -12.50 -9.85 -15.61
CA GLN A 68 -11.63 -9.07 -14.74
C GLN A 68 -11.92 -9.43 -13.28
N PRO A 69 -10.97 -10.06 -12.56
CA PRO A 69 -11.17 -10.37 -11.16
C PRO A 69 -11.29 -9.08 -10.36
N VAL A 70 -12.40 -8.92 -9.64
CA VAL A 70 -12.56 -7.84 -8.67
C VAL A 70 -11.85 -8.29 -7.40
N PRO A 71 -10.75 -7.62 -6.97
CA PRO A 71 -10.10 -7.99 -5.73
C PRO A 71 -11.08 -7.81 -4.56
N PRO A 72 -11.05 -8.68 -3.54
CA PRO A 72 -12.01 -8.66 -2.41
C PRO A 72 -11.90 -7.39 -1.53
N GLY A 73 -10.87 -6.58 -1.77
CA GLY A 73 -10.64 -5.31 -1.12
C GLY A 73 -9.51 -4.53 -1.78
N HIS A 74 -9.04 -3.49 -1.10
CA HIS A 74 -7.90 -2.68 -1.52
C HIS A 74 -7.21 -2.01 -0.35
N LEU A 75 -5.93 -1.65 -0.54
CA LEU A 75 -5.20 -0.80 0.39
C LEU A 75 -5.40 0.67 0.08
N VAL A 76 -5.52 1.49 1.11
CA VAL A 76 -5.50 2.94 1.04
C VAL A 76 -4.30 3.45 1.84
N LEU A 77 -3.51 4.29 1.19
CA LEU A 77 -2.39 4.97 1.84
C LEU A 77 -2.73 6.44 1.99
N LYS A 78 -2.43 6.98 3.16
CA LYS A 78 -2.35 8.41 3.44
C LYS A 78 -0.92 8.78 3.76
N VAL A 79 -0.41 9.83 3.13
CA VAL A 79 0.92 10.39 3.36
C VAL A 79 0.76 11.82 3.84
N THR A 80 1.37 12.14 4.97
CA THR A 80 1.37 13.45 5.57
C THR A 80 2.82 13.93 5.77
N ALA A 81 3.09 15.17 5.39
CA ALA A 81 4.38 15.82 5.56
C ALA A 81 4.27 16.96 6.57
N PRO A 82 5.38 17.37 7.22
CA PRO A 82 5.42 18.64 7.92
C PRO A 82 5.16 19.80 6.95
N GLY A 83 4.50 20.83 7.43
CA GLY A 83 4.22 22.07 6.70
C GLY A 83 4.36 23.29 7.61
N PRO A 84 4.43 24.51 7.04
CA PRO A 84 4.65 25.74 7.79
C PRO A 84 3.55 26.01 8.84
N ASP A 85 2.30 25.65 8.52
CA ASP A 85 1.13 25.81 9.38
C ASP A 85 0.71 24.50 10.08
N GLY A 86 1.60 23.50 10.08
CA GLY A 86 1.34 22.16 10.60
C GLY A 86 1.30 21.07 9.52
N PRO A 87 0.93 19.83 9.89
CA PRO A 87 0.98 18.69 8.99
C PRO A 87 0.05 18.85 7.77
N ARG A 88 0.57 18.55 6.58
CA ARG A 88 -0.15 18.62 5.30
C ARG A 88 -0.29 17.23 4.68
N VAL A 89 -1.51 16.87 4.27
CA VAL A 89 -1.75 15.65 3.50
C VAL A 89 -1.24 15.83 2.07
N LEU A 90 -0.36 14.93 1.65
CA LEU A 90 0.21 14.89 0.30
C LEU A 90 -0.51 13.91 -0.61
N LEU A 91 -1.01 12.82 -0.03
CA LEU A 91 -1.76 11.77 -0.72
C LEU A 91 -2.74 11.12 0.26
N GLN A 92 -3.93 10.78 -0.22
CA GLN A 92 -4.88 9.89 0.45
C GLN A 92 -5.71 9.19 -0.62
N ARG A 93 -5.27 8.01 -1.08
CA ARG A 93 -5.88 7.31 -2.22
C ARG A 93 -5.67 5.80 -2.11
N LYS A 94 -6.53 5.04 -2.81
CA LYS A 94 -6.33 3.61 -3.09
C LYS A 94 -4.98 3.41 -3.78
N LEU A 95 -4.20 2.44 -3.30
CA LEU A 95 -3.02 1.96 -4.01
C LEU A 95 -3.47 0.94 -5.06
N VAL A 96 -3.09 1.20 -6.31
CA VAL A 96 -3.41 0.39 -7.46
C VAL A 96 -2.15 -0.39 -7.81
N PRO A 97 -2.14 -1.72 -7.66
CA PRO A 97 -0.96 -2.50 -7.99
C PRO A 97 -0.91 -2.74 -9.49
N GLU A 98 -0.38 -1.80 -10.26
CA GLU A 98 0.07 -2.07 -11.64
C GLU A 98 1.60 -2.09 -11.66
N PRO A 99 2.23 -2.97 -12.48
CA PRO A 99 3.68 -3.09 -12.52
C PRO A 99 4.42 -1.77 -12.72
N ASP A 100 3.91 -0.89 -13.58
CA ASP A 100 4.58 0.37 -13.94
C ASP A 100 3.97 1.61 -13.27
N LEU A 101 2.90 1.43 -12.48
CA LEU A 101 2.22 2.55 -11.85
C LEU A 101 2.96 3.02 -10.60
N VAL A 102 3.29 4.30 -10.61
CA VAL A 102 3.87 5.02 -9.47
C VAL A 102 2.88 6.08 -9.01
N HIS A 103 2.43 5.97 -7.76
CA HIS A 103 1.60 6.99 -7.14
C HIS A 103 2.46 8.17 -6.69
N GLU A 104 2.00 9.38 -7.03
CA GLU A 104 2.67 10.62 -6.63
C GLU A 104 2.09 11.12 -5.30
N ALA A 105 2.96 11.34 -4.32
CA ALA A 105 2.61 11.91 -3.01
C ALA A 105 3.50 13.12 -2.72
N GLY A 106 3.21 14.25 -3.38
CA GLY A 106 4.08 15.43 -3.34
C GLY A 106 5.48 15.10 -3.88
N PRO A 107 6.56 15.26 -3.09
CA PRO A 107 7.92 14.93 -3.53
C PRO A 107 8.23 13.43 -3.47
N LEU A 108 7.26 12.57 -3.14
CA LEU A 108 7.46 11.12 -3.02
C LEU A 108 6.83 10.35 -4.19
N ALA A 109 7.52 9.30 -4.61
CA ALA A 109 7.02 8.25 -5.49
C ALA A 109 6.71 7.02 -4.63
N VAL A 110 5.52 6.45 -4.77
CA VAL A 110 5.06 5.29 -4.02
C VAL A 110 4.62 4.19 -4.98
N LYS A 111 5.05 2.95 -4.74
CA LYS A 111 4.69 1.79 -5.56
C LYS A 111 4.22 0.64 -4.67
N LEU A 112 3.06 0.06 -4.98
CA LEU A 112 2.59 -1.15 -4.33
C LEU A 112 3.22 -2.36 -5.03
N VAL A 113 3.99 -3.17 -4.29
CA VAL A 113 4.74 -4.31 -4.85
C VAL A 113 4.04 -5.63 -4.51
N GLU A 114 3.60 -5.79 -3.26
CA GLU A 114 2.91 -6.99 -2.77
C GLU A 114 1.86 -6.56 -1.73
N ALA A 115 0.69 -7.18 -1.77
CA ALA A 115 -0.32 -7.05 -0.73
C ALA A 115 -1.17 -8.33 -0.66
N THR A 116 -0.72 -9.25 0.18
CA THR A 116 -1.53 -10.35 0.70
C THR A 116 -1.94 -10.00 2.12
N VAL A 117 -3.23 -9.98 2.42
CA VAL A 117 -3.75 -9.63 3.74
C VAL A 117 -4.56 -10.80 4.27
N ALA A 118 -4.22 -11.27 5.48
CA ALA A 118 -5.02 -12.24 6.19
C ALA A 118 -6.25 -11.59 6.82
N ARG A 119 -7.37 -12.30 6.84
CA ARG A 119 -8.61 -11.84 7.46
C ARG A 119 -8.43 -11.43 8.92
N GLY A 120 -7.64 -12.19 9.68
CA GLY A 120 -7.31 -11.93 11.09
C GLY A 120 -6.46 -10.67 11.30
N ASN A 121 -5.79 -10.17 10.26
CA ASN A 121 -5.05 -8.91 10.31
C ASN A 121 -5.89 -7.69 9.90
N LEU A 122 -7.16 -7.87 9.50
CA LEU A 122 -8.12 -6.79 9.37
C LEU A 122 -8.68 -6.43 10.74
N ASN A 123 -8.23 -5.30 11.30
CA ASN A 123 -8.55 -4.80 12.64
C ASN A 123 -8.00 -5.65 13.80
N GLY A 124 -6.97 -6.46 13.54
CA GLY A 124 -6.35 -7.34 14.54
C GLY A 124 -4.86 -7.57 14.30
N ALA A 125 -4.13 -7.90 15.35
CA ALA A 125 -2.74 -8.31 15.28
C ALA A 125 -2.61 -9.83 15.37
N GLY A 126 -1.57 -10.39 14.76
CA GLY A 126 -1.27 -11.82 14.81
C GLY A 126 -0.54 -12.32 13.57
N HIS A 127 0.10 -13.48 13.70
CA HIS A 127 0.90 -14.10 12.64
C HIS A 127 0.03 -15.01 11.76
N TYR A 128 -0.74 -14.42 10.85
CA TYR A 128 -1.65 -15.15 9.97
C TYR A 128 -1.15 -15.27 8.53
N GLY A 129 0.07 -14.81 8.24
CA GLY A 129 0.68 -14.88 6.91
C GLY A 129 0.46 -13.67 6.02
N SER A 130 0.01 -12.54 6.57
CA SER A 130 -0.05 -11.27 5.84
C SER A 130 1.33 -10.83 5.33
N ARG A 131 1.38 -10.27 4.12
CA ARG A 131 2.59 -9.75 3.47
C ARG A 131 2.24 -8.48 2.71
N ILE A 132 2.81 -7.35 3.14
CA ILE A 132 2.63 -6.07 2.47
C ILE A 132 3.99 -5.46 2.20
N VAL A 133 4.23 -5.11 0.93
CA VAL A 133 5.46 -4.46 0.47
C VAL A 133 5.08 -3.24 -0.35
N ILE A 134 5.44 -2.07 0.17
CA ILE A 134 5.27 -0.78 -0.48
C ILE A 134 6.64 -0.14 -0.62
N GLY A 135 7.01 0.21 -1.85
CA GLY A 135 8.21 0.98 -2.15
C GLY A 135 7.94 2.47 -2.05
N VAL A 136 8.90 3.23 -1.54
CA VAL A 136 8.92 4.69 -1.53
C VAL A 136 10.26 5.22 -2.05
N ALA A 137 10.22 6.29 -2.84
CA ALA A 137 11.41 7.00 -3.32
C ALA A 137 11.15 8.52 -3.33
N ARG A 138 12.21 9.32 -3.41
CA ARG A 138 12.08 10.76 -3.74
C ARG A 138 11.89 10.93 -5.24
N ARG A 139 11.06 11.89 -5.63
CA ARG A 139 10.88 12.34 -7.00
C ARG A 139 11.79 13.55 -7.22
N TRP A 140 12.73 13.42 -8.16
CA TRP A 140 13.68 14.45 -8.58
C TRP A 140 14.74 14.77 -7.51
N GLU A 141 15.92 14.19 -7.69
CA GLU A 141 17.18 14.71 -7.12
C GLU A 141 17.97 15.45 -8.20
#